data_AF-A0A651FPW2-F1
#
_entry.id   AF-A0A651FPW2-F1
#
_cell.length_a   1.000
_cell.length_b   1.000
_cell.length_c   1.000
_cell.angle_alpha   90.00
_cell.angle_beta   90.00
_cell.angle_gamma   90.00
#
_symmetry.space_group_name_H-M   'P 1'
#
loop_
_entity.id
_entity.type
_entity.pdbx_description
1 polymer ?
#
loop_
_entity_poly.entity_id
_entity_poly.type
_entity_poly.pdbx_seq_one_letter_code
_entity_poly.pdbx_strand_id
1 'polypeptide(L)'
;MTAKKRKKRLKRQDSARCDDILARLAAVPEGYEVAVFLNTERVEICFDEQAFSEAASAVTITGLKDGKYSYSRPTIILNAALGDNNITQALVHEVQHLRHHLNGLGNPDRILSEEDHQLFRAVQEADAQAAAVDVTFKMKLKGDGKPYERTAAIGYEDMCRAYEKAYEADPQSIRDGRAKRAAFDAWFTKQSRVAHYDRNTVDVHTPFLENLRKKYSGHGLKPGRLKKEWIRKIGALSDVNYLDLPGQPDALDTARAALKKTRENQASIDTTEKKKTGSSPKP
;
A
#
# COMPACT_ATOMS: atom_id res chain seq x y z
N MET A 1 -3.02 25.47 19.03
CA MET A 1 -3.96 25.87 17.96
C MET A 1 -5.08 24.86 17.90
N THR A 2 -6.32 25.30 18.10
CA THR A 2 -7.51 24.43 18.25
C THR A 2 -8.03 23.93 16.90
N ALA A 3 -8.50 22.68 16.86
CA ALA A 3 -8.99 21.91 15.70
C ALA A 3 -10.23 22.48 14.97
N LYS A 4 -10.56 23.77 15.18
CA LYS A 4 -11.83 24.39 14.74
C LYS A 4 -11.79 25.06 13.35
N LYS A 5 -10.71 24.93 12.56
CA LYS A 5 -10.56 25.63 11.27
C LYS A 5 -10.25 24.74 10.04
N ARG A 6 -10.68 23.48 10.02
CA ARG A 6 -10.49 22.59 8.85
C ARG A 6 -11.78 22.03 8.23
N LYS A 7 -12.90 22.77 8.29
CA LYS A 7 -14.04 22.55 7.37
C LYS A 7 -13.94 23.49 6.18
N LYS A 8 -12.92 23.30 5.34
CA LYS A 8 -12.92 23.86 3.99
C LYS A 8 -13.89 22.97 3.20
N ARG A 9 -15.13 23.44 3.08
CA ARG A 9 -16.20 22.83 2.29
C ARG A 9 -15.62 22.55 0.88
N LEU A 10 -15.62 21.28 0.45
CA LEU A 10 -15.16 20.85 -0.88
C LEU A 10 -15.66 21.83 -1.93
N LYS A 11 -14.75 22.38 -2.75
CA LYS A 11 -15.16 23.27 -3.83
C LYS A 11 -15.86 22.41 -4.88
N ARG A 12 -16.90 22.96 -5.52
CA ARG A 12 -17.72 22.26 -6.52
C ARG A 12 -16.91 21.68 -7.70
N GLN A 13 -15.72 22.21 -7.98
CA GLN A 13 -14.77 21.69 -8.97
C GLN A 13 -14.15 20.35 -8.57
N ASP A 14 -13.92 20.12 -7.27
CA ASP A 14 -13.34 18.86 -6.77
C ASP A 14 -14.33 17.70 -6.90
N SER A 15 -15.65 17.99 -6.84
CA SER A 15 -16.72 17.02 -7.07
C SER A 15 -16.71 16.51 -8.52
N ALA A 16 -16.74 17.41 -9.51
CA ALA A 16 -16.79 17.02 -10.92
C ALA A 16 -15.53 16.24 -11.34
N ARG A 17 -14.37 16.63 -10.81
CA ARG A 17 -13.11 15.92 -11.00
C ARG A 17 -13.14 14.51 -10.41
N CYS A 18 -13.65 14.39 -9.19
CA CYS A 18 -13.84 13.08 -8.55
C CYS A 18 -14.79 12.20 -9.37
N ASP A 19 -15.91 12.77 -9.83
CA ASP A 19 -16.92 12.05 -10.62
C ASP A 19 -16.34 11.53 -11.94
N ASP A 20 -15.49 12.33 -12.62
CA ASP A 20 -14.77 11.89 -13.83
C ASP A 20 -13.82 10.73 -13.54
N ILE A 21 -12.99 10.83 -12.49
CA ILE A 21 -12.06 9.75 -12.11
C ILE A 21 -12.83 8.47 -11.78
N LEU A 22 -13.93 8.56 -11.04
CA LEU A 22 -14.76 7.41 -10.69
C LEU A 22 -15.45 6.82 -11.92
N ALA A 23 -15.92 7.65 -12.86
CA ALA A 23 -16.51 7.18 -14.11
C ALA A 23 -15.48 6.42 -14.98
N ARG A 24 -14.23 6.91 -15.04
CA ARG A 24 -13.13 6.25 -15.74
C ARG A 24 -12.77 4.90 -15.10
N LEU A 25 -12.68 4.85 -13.77
CA LEU A 25 -12.45 3.59 -13.04
C LEU A 25 -13.60 2.58 -13.29
N ALA A 26 -14.84 3.05 -13.27
CA ALA A 26 -16.02 2.22 -13.48
C ALA A 26 -16.13 1.59 -14.89
N ALA A 27 -15.27 1.98 -15.83
CA ALA A 27 -15.20 1.37 -17.16
C ALA A 27 -14.59 -0.06 -17.16
N VAL A 28 -14.01 -0.50 -16.04
CA VAL A 28 -13.47 -1.86 -15.85
C VAL A 28 -14.03 -2.50 -14.57
N PRO A 29 -14.18 -3.83 -14.49
CA PRO A 29 -14.86 -4.49 -13.37
C PRO A 29 -14.30 -4.13 -11.99
N GLU A 30 -13.00 -4.26 -11.80
CA GLU A 30 -12.33 -4.01 -10.51
C GLU A 30 -12.26 -2.52 -10.17
N GLY A 31 -12.26 -1.65 -11.18
CA GLY A 31 -12.41 -0.20 -10.98
C GLY A 31 -13.84 0.21 -10.63
N TYR A 32 -14.85 -0.50 -11.15
CA TYR A 32 -16.24 -0.35 -10.70
C TYR A 32 -16.41 -0.76 -9.23
N GLU A 33 -15.77 -1.85 -8.79
CA GLU A 33 -15.76 -2.24 -7.38
C GLU A 33 -15.12 -1.20 -6.47
N VAL A 34 -14.11 -0.47 -6.95
CA VAL A 34 -13.52 0.67 -6.22
C VAL A 34 -14.59 1.75 -6.01
N ALA A 35 -15.32 2.14 -7.06
CA ALA A 35 -16.40 3.12 -6.96
C ALA A 35 -17.55 2.65 -6.04
N VAL A 36 -17.96 1.39 -6.16
CA VAL A 36 -18.98 0.79 -5.29
C VAL A 36 -18.53 0.76 -3.82
N PHE A 37 -17.29 0.38 -3.56
CA PHE A 37 -16.72 0.36 -2.21
C PHE A 37 -16.73 1.74 -1.58
N LEU A 38 -16.22 2.76 -2.29
CA LEU A 38 -16.19 4.14 -1.82
C LEU A 38 -17.59 4.64 -1.42
N ASN A 39 -18.60 4.33 -2.22
CA ASN A 39 -19.99 4.70 -1.94
C ASN A 39 -20.59 3.90 -0.77
N THR A 40 -20.37 2.59 -0.75
CA THR A 40 -20.94 1.68 0.27
C THR A 40 -20.40 2.01 1.66
N GLU A 41 -19.08 2.20 1.76
CA GLU A 41 -18.40 2.55 3.02
C GLU A 41 -18.49 4.05 3.36
N ARG A 42 -19.19 4.83 2.52
CA ARG A 42 -19.37 6.28 2.67
C ARG A 42 -18.04 7.00 2.88
N VAL A 43 -17.06 6.65 2.06
CA VAL A 43 -15.71 7.21 2.11
C VAL A 43 -15.76 8.67 1.67
N GLU A 44 -15.25 9.57 2.51
CA GLU A 44 -15.08 10.97 2.14
C GLU A 44 -13.81 11.13 1.29
N ILE A 45 -13.91 11.71 0.09
CA ILE A 45 -12.74 12.04 -0.73
C ILE A 45 -12.47 13.54 -0.61
N CYS A 46 -11.26 13.90 -0.22
CA CYS A 46 -10.82 15.28 -0.04
C CYS A 46 -9.63 15.57 -0.97
N PHE A 47 -9.65 16.69 -1.68
CA PHE A 47 -8.47 17.18 -2.41
C PHE A 47 -7.75 18.23 -1.55
N ASP A 48 -6.45 18.03 -1.29
CA ASP A 48 -5.61 18.97 -0.52
C ASP A 48 -4.37 19.36 -1.33
N GLU A 49 -4.20 20.65 -1.58
CA GLU A 49 -3.01 21.23 -2.23
C GLU A 49 -1.78 21.19 -1.30
N GLN A 50 -2.00 21.04 0.02
CA GLN A 50 -0.96 21.00 1.03
C GLN A 50 -0.62 19.58 1.50
N ALA A 51 -1.03 18.55 0.77
CA ALA A 51 -0.53 17.19 0.95
C ALA A 51 0.97 17.14 0.54
N PHE A 52 1.82 17.76 1.36
CA PHE A 52 3.25 17.95 1.14
C PHE A 52 4.00 16.65 1.43
N SER A 53 3.94 15.70 0.50
CA SER A 53 4.96 14.66 0.19
C SER A 53 4.35 13.43 -0.49
N GLU A 54 3.06 13.17 -0.29
CA GLU A 54 2.39 11.96 -0.76
C GLU A 54 1.39 12.27 -1.90
N ALA A 55 1.19 11.29 -2.79
CA ALA A 55 0.23 11.42 -3.88
C ALA A 55 -1.22 11.34 -3.37
N ALA A 56 -1.43 10.52 -2.35
CA ALA A 56 -2.68 10.36 -1.63
C ALA A 56 -2.39 9.75 -0.26
N SER A 57 -3.38 9.78 0.64
CA SER A 57 -3.32 9.13 1.94
C SER A 57 -4.72 8.69 2.38
N ALA A 58 -4.86 7.42 2.75
CA ALA A 58 -6.04 6.89 3.41
C ALA A 58 -5.98 7.16 4.92
N VAL A 59 -6.98 7.89 5.42
CA VAL A 59 -7.13 8.19 6.84
C VAL A 59 -8.38 7.52 7.35
N THR A 60 -8.22 6.70 8.39
CA THR A 60 -9.35 6.24 9.20
C THR A 60 -9.22 6.84 10.59
N ILE A 61 -10.25 7.57 11.05
CA ILE A 61 -10.28 8.01 12.44
C ILE A 61 -10.59 6.77 13.27
N THR A 62 -9.56 6.25 13.93
CA THR A 62 -9.67 5.09 14.81
C THR A 62 -9.94 5.55 16.24
N GLY A 63 -11.14 5.24 16.72
CA GLY A 63 -11.46 5.19 18.14
C GLY A 63 -11.27 3.76 18.65
N LEU A 64 -11.06 3.60 19.96
CA LEU A 64 -11.21 2.32 20.65
C LEU A 64 -12.40 2.45 21.58
N LYS A 65 -13.46 1.69 21.32
CA LYS A 65 -14.66 1.63 22.16
C LYS A 65 -14.88 0.16 22.54
N ASP A 66 -14.91 -0.12 23.85
CA ASP A 66 -15.14 -1.47 24.40
C ASP A 66 -14.14 -2.53 23.89
N GLY A 67 -12.86 -2.15 23.71
CA GLY A 67 -11.82 -3.05 23.20
C GLY A 67 -11.92 -3.37 21.70
N LYS A 68 -12.83 -2.72 20.97
CA LYS A 68 -12.97 -2.83 19.50
C LYS A 68 -12.57 -1.51 18.85
N TYR A 69 -11.91 -1.60 17.69
CA TYR A 69 -11.69 -0.42 16.85
C TYR A 69 -13.03 0.08 16.31
N SER A 70 -13.34 1.36 16.53
CA SER A 70 -14.45 2.05 15.88
C SER A 70 -13.87 3.02 14.85
N TYR A 71 -14.20 2.82 13.58
CA TYR A 71 -13.77 3.72 12.51
C TYR A 71 -14.86 4.77 12.29
N SER A 72 -14.60 6.03 12.61
CA SER A 72 -15.52 7.11 12.27
C SER A 72 -15.11 7.75 10.96
N ARG A 73 -15.94 7.56 9.91
CA ARG A 73 -15.79 8.14 8.56
C ARG A 73 -14.42 7.91 7.90
N PRO A 74 -14.25 6.85 7.10
CA PRO A 74 -13.05 6.69 6.29
C PRO A 74 -12.91 7.88 5.33
N THR A 75 -11.71 8.41 5.20
CA THR A 75 -11.39 9.53 4.32
C THR A 75 -10.18 9.21 3.47
N ILE A 76 -10.21 9.54 2.18
CA ILE A 76 -9.03 9.57 1.33
C ILE A 76 -8.69 11.03 1.03
N ILE A 77 -7.45 11.41 1.30
CA ILE A 77 -6.92 12.73 0.96
C ILE A 77 -6.06 12.57 -0.30
N LEU A 78 -6.45 13.23 -1.39
CA LEU A 78 -5.77 13.22 -2.67
C LEU A 78 -5.01 14.53 -2.85
N ASN A 79 -3.79 14.47 -3.38
CA ASN A 79 -3.03 15.68 -3.67
C ASN A 79 -3.61 16.41 -4.89
N ALA A 80 -4.19 17.58 -4.64
CA ALA A 80 -4.91 18.35 -5.66
C ALA A 80 -4.02 18.81 -6.83
N ALA A 81 -2.71 18.96 -6.59
CA ALA A 81 -1.75 19.43 -7.59
C ALA A 81 -1.33 18.34 -8.61
N LEU A 82 -1.65 17.07 -8.36
CA LEU A 82 -1.34 15.99 -9.29
C LEU A 82 -2.35 15.94 -10.44
N GLY A 83 -1.93 15.47 -11.61
CA GLY A 83 -2.86 15.24 -12.73
C GLY A 83 -3.75 14.01 -12.53
N ASP A 84 -4.91 13.98 -13.20
CA ASP A 84 -5.97 12.97 -12.96
C ASP A 84 -5.50 11.53 -13.15
N ASN A 85 -4.58 11.28 -14.08
CA ASN A 85 -4.00 9.94 -14.28
C ASN A 85 -3.19 9.46 -13.06
N ASN A 86 -2.52 10.38 -12.38
CA ASN A 86 -1.78 10.06 -11.16
C ASN A 86 -2.73 9.86 -9.97
N ILE A 87 -3.79 10.67 -9.91
CA ILE A 87 -4.82 10.53 -8.88
C ILE A 87 -5.62 9.25 -9.06
N THR A 88 -5.91 8.85 -10.30
CA THR A 88 -6.64 7.61 -10.62
C THR A 88 -5.94 6.39 -10.03
N GLN A 89 -4.63 6.23 -10.29
CA GLN A 89 -3.88 5.10 -9.72
C GLN A 89 -3.72 5.21 -8.19
N ALA A 90 -3.50 6.43 -7.68
CA ALA A 90 -3.36 6.65 -6.23
C ALA A 90 -4.66 6.34 -5.48
N LEU A 91 -5.81 6.67 -6.06
CA LEU A 91 -7.11 6.38 -5.47
C LEU A 91 -7.34 4.87 -5.33
N VAL A 92 -6.99 4.06 -6.34
CA VAL A 92 -7.07 2.60 -6.25
C VAL A 92 -6.14 2.06 -5.14
N HIS A 93 -4.91 2.58 -5.07
CA HIS A 93 -3.95 2.23 -4.03
C HIS A 93 -4.50 2.51 -2.62
N GLU A 94 -4.99 3.73 -2.38
CA GLU A 94 -5.54 4.11 -1.06
C GLU A 94 -6.83 3.38 -0.70
N VAL A 95 -7.67 3.06 -1.69
CA VAL A 95 -8.86 2.23 -1.47
C VAL A 95 -8.47 0.83 -1.00
N GLN A 96 -7.38 0.27 -1.51
CA GLN A 96 -6.90 -1.03 -1.05
C GLN A 96 -6.40 -0.96 0.41
N HIS A 97 -5.70 0.12 0.81
CA HIS A 97 -5.37 0.36 2.22
C HIS A 97 -6.62 0.46 3.10
N LEU A 98 -7.66 1.18 2.65
CA LEU A 98 -8.93 1.21 3.38
C LEU A 98 -9.58 -0.17 3.50
N ARG A 99 -9.57 -0.97 2.42
CA ARG A 99 -10.06 -2.36 2.46
C ARG A 99 -9.29 -3.18 3.49
N HIS A 100 -7.96 -3.02 3.59
CA HIS A 100 -7.18 -3.65 4.67
C HIS A 100 -7.69 -3.21 6.05
N HIS A 101 -7.80 -1.90 6.27
CA HIS A 101 -8.22 -1.36 7.56
C HIS A 101 -9.60 -1.85 8.00
N LEU A 102 -10.59 -1.78 7.11
CA LEU A 102 -11.97 -2.16 7.41
C LEU A 102 -12.15 -3.68 7.59
N ASN A 103 -11.27 -4.51 7.01
CA ASN A 103 -11.23 -5.95 7.22
C ASN A 103 -10.34 -6.37 8.41
N GLY A 104 -9.96 -5.43 9.27
CA GLY A 104 -9.14 -5.70 10.46
C GLY A 104 -7.68 -6.03 10.15
N LEU A 105 -7.21 -5.78 8.92
CA LEU A 105 -5.82 -5.93 8.48
C LEU A 105 -5.00 -4.66 8.70
N GLY A 106 -5.60 -3.61 9.30
CA GLY A 106 -4.86 -2.42 9.69
C GLY A 106 -3.87 -2.64 10.82
N ASN A 107 -4.18 -3.54 11.76
CA ASN A 107 -3.34 -3.87 12.91
C ASN A 107 -3.44 -5.37 13.25
N PRO A 108 -2.30 -6.05 13.47
CA PRO A 108 -2.29 -7.44 13.92
C PRO A 108 -2.99 -7.64 15.27
N ASP A 109 -3.54 -8.83 15.50
CA ASP A 109 -4.16 -9.27 16.77
C ASP A 109 -3.16 -9.55 17.91
N ARG A 110 -1.91 -9.10 17.75
CA ARG A 110 -0.76 -9.44 18.59
C ARG A 110 0.31 -8.36 18.49
N ILE A 111 1.21 -8.33 19.46
CA ILE A 111 2.40 -7.49 19.39
C ILE A 111 3.44 -8.22 18.53
N LEU A 112 3.72 -7.71 17.33
CA LEU A 112 4.77 -8.24 16.45
C LEU A 112 6.15 -7.69 16.84
N SER A 113 7.21 -8.37 16.41
CA SER A 113 8.54 -7.78 16.36
C SER A 113 8.56 -6.65 15.31
N GLU A 114 9.55 -5.76 15.39
CA GLU A 114 9.78 -4.74 14.36
C GLU A 114 9.91 -5.38 12.97
N GLU A 115 10.64 -6.49 12.87
CA GLU A 115 10.84 -7.20 11.60
C GLU A 115 9.53 -7.74 11.01
N ASP A 116 8.68 -8.33 11.85
CA ASP A 116 7.39 -8.85 11.41
C ASP A 116 6.42 -7.70 11.08
N HIS A 117 6.57 -6.53 11.70
CA HIS A 117 5.82 -5.32 11.33
C HIS A 117 6.26 -4.73 9.99
N GLN A 118 7.57 -4.60 9.76
CA GLN A 118 8.14 -4.18 8.46
C GLN A 118 7.65 -5.11 7.35
N LEU A 119 7.71 -6.42 7.57
CA LEU A 119 7.20 -7.44 6.67
C LEU A 119 5.70 -7.29 6.39
N PHE A 120 4.90 -7.11 7.44
CA PHE A 120 3.46 -6.93 7.28
C PHE A 120 3.13 -5.70 6.44
N ARG A 121 3.76 -4.56 6.75
CA ARG A 121 3.58 -3.30 6.00
C ARG A 121 4.02 -3.45 4.55
N ALA A 122 5.20 -4.02 4.30
CA ALA A 122 5.69 -4.24 2.94
C ALA A 122 4.71 -5.07 2.09
N VAL A 123 4.09 -6.10 2.68
CA VAL A 123 3.06 -6.89 2.00
C VAL A 123 1.80 -6.06 1.71
N GLN A 124 1.35 -5.22 2.65
CA GLN A 124 0.20 -4.33 2.43
C GLN A 124 0.46 -3.34 1.30
N GLU A 125 1.62 -2.70 1.28
CA GLU A 125 2.01 -1.74 0.24
C GLU A 125 2.16 -2.43 -1.14
N ALA A 126 2.71 -3.64 -1.16
CA ALA A 126 2.82 -4.46 -2.37
C ALA A 126 1.44 -4.84 -2.93
N ASP A 127 0.50 -5.25 -2.06
CA ASP A 127 -0.88 -5.56 -2.47
C ASP A 127 -1.63 -4.32 -2.96
N ALA A 128 -1.53 -3.20 -2.23
CA ALA A 128 -2.14 -1.93 -2.62
C ALA A 128 -1.66 -1.47 -4.00
N GLN A 129 -0.35 -1.54 -4.24
CA GLN A 129 0.20 -1.17 -5.53
C GLN A 129 -0.12 -2.20 -6.62
N ALA A 130 -0.14 -3.50 -6.32
CA ALA A 130 -0.54 -4.52 -7.28
C ALA A 130 -2.01 -4.36 -7.72
N ALA A 131 -2.90 -3.94 -6.81
CA ALA A 131 -4.28 -3.58 -7.16
C ALA A 131 -4.34 -2.36 -8.10
N ALA A 132 -3.54 -1.32 -7.85
CA ALA A 132 -3.46 -0.16 -8.74
C ALA A 132 -2.94 -0.53 -10.14
N VAL A 133 -1.90 -1.38 -10.22
CA VAL A 133 -1.37 -1.89 -11.50
C VAL A 133 -2.44 -2.70 -12.25
N ASP A 134 -3.15 -3.60 -11.55
CA ASP A 134 -4.20 -4.44 -12.13
C ASP A 134 -5.34 -3.61 -12.75
N VAL A 135 -5.91 -2.67 -11.99
CA VAL A 135 -7.00 -1.82 -12.46
C VAL A 135 -6.55 -0.94 -13.62
N THR A 136 -5.39 -0.27 -13.50
CA THR A 136 -4.91 0.63 -14.54
C THR A 136 -4.50 -0.12 -15.82
N PHE A 137 -3.99 -1.35 -15.73
CA PHE A 137 -3.74 -2.19 -16.91
C PHE A 137 -5.05 -2.56 -17.61
N LYS A 138 -6.09 -2.93 -16.86
CA LYS A 138 -7.41 -3.19 -17.44
C LYS A 138 -7.99 -1.95 -18.11
N MET A 139 -7.77 -0.76 -17.55
CA MET A 139 -8.13 0.52 -18.20
C MET A 139 -7.36 0.72 -19.51
N LYS A 140 -6.05 0.40 -19.54
CA LYS A 140 -5.24 0.41 -20.76
C LYS A 140 -5.86 -0.49 -21.85
N LEU A 141 -6.28 -1.70 -21.51
CA LEU A 141 -6.96 -2.60 -22.45
C LEU A 141 -8.31 -2.06 -22.97
N LYS A 142 -8.94 -1.12 -22.25
CA LYS A 142 -10.16 -0.41 -22.66
C LYS A 142 -9.92 0.91 -23.38
N GLY A 143 -8.66 1.27 -23.63
CA GLY A 143 -8.29 2.49 -24.35
C GLY A 143 -7.93 3.69 -23.46
N ASP A 144 -7.99 3.57 -22.13
CA ASP A 144 -7.51 4.58 -21.19
C ASP A 144 -6.17 4.15 -20.56
N GLY A 145 -5.09 4.23 -21.36
CA GLY A 145 -3.75 3.77 -20.95
C GLY A 145 -2.95 4.74 -20.09
N LYS A 146 -3.35 6.02 -20.02
CA LYS A 146 -2.55 7.07 -19.36
C LYS A 146 -2.36 6.84 -17.85
N PRO A 147 -3.34 6.33 -17.08
CA PRO A 147 -3.13 5.96 -15.68
C PRO A 147 -2.05 4.87 -15.51
N TYR A 148 -2.01 3.88 -16.40
CA TYR A 148 -1.02 2.80 -16.36
C TYR A 148 0.40 3.32 -16.68
N GLU A 149 0.52 4.12 -17.73
CA GLU A 149 1.78 4.80 -18.08
C GLU A 149 2.29 5.66 -16.90
N ARG A 150 1.37 6.35 -16.22
CA ARG A 150 1.72 7.16 -15.06
C ARG A 150 2.21 6.31 -13.88
N THR A 151 1.59 5.15 -13.65
CA THR A 151 2.00 4.19 -12.62
C THR A 151 3.46 3.74 -12.83
N ALA A 152 3.82 3.42 -14.08
CA ALA A 152 5.21 3.10 -14.41
C ALA A 152 6.15 4.28 -14.15
N ALA A 153 5.77 5.49 -14.59
CA ALA A 153 6.59 6.70 -14.50
C ALA A 153 6.89 7.18 -13.07
N ILE A 154 6.04 6.86 -12.09
CA ILE A 154 6.25 7.22 -10.67
C ILE A 154 7.07 6.18 -9.89
N GLY A 155 7.71 5.23 -10.59
CA GLY A 155 8.70 4.34 -10.01
C GLY A 155 8.25 2.90 -9.80
N TYR A 156 7.11 2.49 -10.38
CA TYR A 156 6.57 1.12 -10.38
C TYR A 156 6.65 0.41 -11.74
N GLU A 157 7.54 0.86 -12.62
CA GLU A 157 7.76 0.27 -13.95
C GLU A 157 8.04 -1.24 -13.90
N ASP A 158 8.80 -1.72 -12.91
CA ASP A 158 9.10 -3.12 -12.66
C ASP A 158 7.84 -3.96 -12.43
N MET A 159 6.88 -3.43 -11.66
CA MET A 159 5.59 -4.09 -11.42
C MET A 159 4.72 -4.11 -12.68
N CYS A 160 4.66 -2.98 -13.40
CA CYS A 160 3.97 -2.89 -14.68
C CYS A 160 4.53 -3.91 -15.69
N ARG A 161 5.86 -3.97 -15.87
CA ARG A 161 6.50 -4.93 -16.77
C ARG A 161 6.23 -6.37 -16.38
N ALA A 162 6.26 -6.71 -15.09
CA ALA A 162 5.97 -8.06 -14.62
C ALA A 162 4.50 -8.46 -14.89
N TYR A 163 3.57 -7.54 -14.65
CA TYR A 163 2.15 -7.73 -14.96
C TYR A 163 1.93 -7.96 -16.46
N GLU A 164 2.45 -7.05 -17.29
CA GLU A 164 2.31 -7.09 -18.74
C GLU A 164 2.93 -8.35 -19.33
N LYS A 165 4.12 -8.75 -18.85
CA LYS A 165 4.76 -10.01 -19.25
C LYS A 165 3.89 -11.24 -18.92
N ALA A 166 3.24 -11.27 -17.75
CA ALA A 166 2.35 -12.36 -17.39
C ALA A 166 1.11 -12.41 -18.30
N TYR A 167 0.56 -11.25 -18.65
CA TYR A 167 -0.55 -11.12 -19.60
C TYR A 167 -0.16 -11.52 -21.03
N GLU A 168 1.00 -11.09 -21.52
CA GLU A 168 1.51 -11.43 -22.85
C GLU A 168 1.77 -12.94 -22.99
N ALA A 169 2.27 -13.57 -21.92
CA ALA A 169 2.46 -15.02 -21.88
C ALA A 169 1.13 -15.78 -21.88
N ASP A 170 0.12 -15.26 -21.17
CA ASP A 170 -1.22 -15.83 -21.14
C ASP A 170 -2.27 -14.77 -20.73
N PRO A 171 -3.15 -14.33 -21.64
CA PRO A 171 -4.19 -13.35 -21.33
C PRO A 171 -5.17 -13.76 -20.22
N GLN A 172 -5.32 -15.06 -19.93
CA GLN A 172 -6.15 -15.51 -18.80
C GLN A 172 -5.53 -15.18 -17.43
N SER A 173 -4.23 -14.85 -17.38
CA SER A 173 -3.53 -14.50 -16.14
C SER A 173 -4.13 -13.30 -15.40
N ILE A 174 -4.86 -12.44 -16.11
CA ILE A 174 -5.59 -11.31 -15.53
C ILE A 174 -6.78 -11.80 -14.70
N ARG A 175 -7.46 -12.85 -15.15
CA ARG A 175 -8.68 -13.37 -14.52
C ARG A 175 -8.40 -14.33 -13.38
N ASP A 176 -7.31 -15.11 -13.49
CA ASP A 176 -6.92 -16.07 -12.46
C ASP A 176 -5.91 -15.50 -11.44
N GLY A 177 -5.61 -14.21 -11.52
CA GLY A 177 -4.77 -13.49 -10.57
C GLY A 177 -3.26 -13.65 -10.78
N ARG A 178 -2.78 -14.48 -11.73
CA ARG A 178 -1.34 -14.63 -11.99
C ARG A 178 -0.66 -13.33 -12.39
N ALA A 179 -1.31 -12.45 -13.15
CA ALA A 179 -0.75 -11.17 -13.54
C ALA A 179 -0.59 -10.22 -12.33
N LYS A 180 -1.62 -10.13 -11.48
CA LYS A 180 -1.56 -9.39 -10.22
C LYS A 180 -0.50 -9.95 -9.28
N ARG A 181 -0.36 -11.28 -9.22
CA ARG A 181 0.69 -11.94 -8.45
C ARG A 181 2.09 -11.58 -8.96
N ALA A 182 2.31 -11.54 -10.27
CA ALA A 182 3.58 -11.13 -10.85
C ALA A 182 3.94 -9.67 -10.49
N ALA A 183 2.97 -8.76 -10.52
CA ALA A 183 3.17 -7.38 -10.06
C ALA A 183 3.54 -7.32 -8.56
N PHE A 184 2.82 -8.06 -7.72
CA PHE A 184 3.09 -8.15 -6.28
C PHE A 184 4.52 -8.65 -6.00
N ASP A 185 4.95 -9.74 -6.62
CA ASP A 185 6.30 -10.26 -6.42
C ASP A 185 7.37 -9.27 -6.93
N ALA A 186 7.10 -8.61 -8.06
CA ALA A 186 7.98 -7.59 -8.61
C ALA A 186 8.19 -6.41 -7.65
N TRP A 187 7.22 -6.10 -6.78
CA TRP A 187 7.34 -5.03 -5.80
C TRP A 187 8.61 -5.16 -4.94
N PHE A 188 8.94 -6.41 -4.56
CA PHE A 188 10.07 -6.76 -3.70
C PHE A 188 11.42 -6.82 -4.43
N THR A 189 11.44 -6.74 -5.76
CA THR A 189 12.67 -6.81 -6.55
C THR A 189 13.49 -5.51 -6.47
N LYS A 190 12.82 -4.38 -6.19
CA LYS A 190 13.45 -3.07 -6.08
C LYS A 190 13.89 -2.78 -4.64
N GLN A 191 15.15 -3.06 -4.34
CA GLN A 191 15.70 -2.91 -2.99
C GLN A 191 15.57 -1.50 -2.40
N SER A 192 15.71 -0.45 -3.22
CA SER A 192 15.54 0.93 -2.74
C SER A 192 14.10 1.22 -2.28
N ARG A 193 13.10 0.57 -2.91
CA ARG A 193 11.70 0.64 -2.46
C ARG A 193 11.53 -0.04 -1.12
N VAL A 194 12.00 -1.28 -1.00
CA VAL A 194 11.94 -2.05 0.26
C VAL A 194 12.62 -1.27 1.39
N ALA A 195 13.82 -0.75 1.16
CA ALA A 195 14.57 0.05 2.14
C ALA A 195 13.84 1.35 2.54
N HIS A 196 13.20 2.03 1.60
CA HIS A 196 12.43 3.24 1.87
C HIS A 196 11.25 2.95 2.80
N TYR A 197 10.47 1.90 2.51
CA TYR A 197 9.32 1.51 3.33
C TYR A 197 9.73 0.91 4.69
N ASP A 198 10.86 0.21 4.76
CA ASP A 198 11.44 -0.24 6.04
C ASP A 198 11.78 0.97 6.92
N ARG A 199 12.48 1.96 6.35
CA ARG A 199 12.83 3.19 7.08
C ARG A 199 11.59 3.95 7.54
N ASN A 200 10.59 4.11 6.67
CA ASN A 200 9.33 4.74 7.04
C ASN A 200 8.62 3.99 8.18
N THR A 201 8.66 2.65 8.15
CA THR A 201 8.11 1.83 9.24
C THR A 201 8.85 2.07 10.55
N VAL A 202 10.18 2.15 10.52
CA VAL A 202 10.97 2.44 11.73
C VAL A 202 10.75 3.85 12.24
N ASP A 203 10.77 4.85 11.37
CA ASP A 203 10.75 6.27 11.79
C ASP A 203 9.36 6.71 12.25
N VAL A 204 8.29 6.16 11.65
CA VAL A 204 6.91 6.59 11.90
C VAL A 204 6.13 5.56 12.69
N HIS A 205 6.16 4.30 12.26
CA HIS A 205 5.27 3.28 12.82
C HIS A 205 5.83 2.65 14.09
N THR A 206 7.14 2.36 14.19
CA THR A 206 7.71 1.78 15.41
C THR A 206 7.46 2.62 16.66
N PRO A 207 7.66 3.96 16.67
CA PRO A 207 7.32 4.79 17.83
C PRO A 207 5.83 4.74 18.19
N PHE A 208 4.95 4.70 17.18
CA PHE A 208 3.53 4.52 17.39
C PHE A 208 3.21 3.16 18.02
N LEU A 209 3.81 2.09 17.52
CA LEU A 209 3.66 0.72 18.01
C LEU A 209 4.22 0.56 19.43
N GLU A 210 5.33 1.19 19.76
CA GLU A 210 5.87 1.22 21.12
C GLU A 210 4.93 1.93 22.09
N ASN A 211 4.35 3.05 21.67
CA ASN A 211 3.31 3.74 22.45
C ASN A 211 2.06 2.89 22.62
N LEU A 212 1.61 2.21 21.56
CA LEU A 212 0.52 1.23 21.66
C LEU A 212 0.90 0.11 22.64
N ARG A 213 2.10 -0.46 22.54
CA ARG A 213 2.56 -1.53 23.43
C ARG A 213 2.58 -1.07 24.90
N LYS A 214 3.02 0.16 25.18
CA LYS A 214 3.00 0.75 26.52
C LYS A 214 1.57 0.97 27.04
N LYS A 215 0.66 1.39 26.17
CA LYS A 215 -0.74 1.70 26.51
C LYS A 215 -1.65 0.47 26.61
N TYR A 216 -1.37 -0.56 25.80
CA TYR A 216 -2.24 -1.74 25.62
C TYR A 216 -1.66 -3.05 26.14
N SER A 217 -0.49 -3.04 26.78
CA SER A 217 0.03 -4.17 27.57
C SER A 217 -0.94 -4.61 28.69
N GLY A 218 -1.81 -3.71 29.16
CA GLY A 218 -2.91 -4.02 30.08
C GLY A 218 -4.20 -4.58 29.44
N HIS A 219 -4.30 -4.63 28.11
CA HIS A 219 -5.52 -5.00 27.37
C HIS A 219 -5.48 -6.43 26.77
N GLY A 220 -4.57 -7.29 27.23
CA GLY A 220 -4.55 -8.71 26.88
C GLY A 220 -3.91 -9.08 25.54
N LEU A 221 -3.37 -8.10 24.79
CA LEU A 221 -2.54 -8.38 23.60
C LEU A 221 -1.23 -9.06 24.04
N LYS A 222 -0.90 -10.19 23.39
CA LYS A 222 0.32 -10.96 23.69
C LYS A 222 1.35 -10.78 22.57
N PRO A 223 2.66 -10.87 22.88
CA PRO A 223 3.69 -11.02 21.87
C PRO A 223 3.42 -12.22 20.96
N GLY A 224 3.76 -12.10 19.68
CA GLY A 224 3.65 -13.21 18.73
C GLY A 224 4.31 -12.89 17.39
N ARG A 225 4.25 -13.85 16.47
CA ARG A 225 4.79 -13.71 15.10
C ARG A 225 3.69 -13.43 14.09
N LEU A 226 4.07 -12.79 12.98
CA LEU A 226 3.21 -12.64 11.82
C LEU A 226 2.93 -14.02 11.24
N LYS A 227 1.66 -14.35 11.10
CA LYS A 227 1.23 -15.65 10.59
C LYS A 227 0.86 -15.57 9.11
N LYS A 228 1.01 -16.69 8.39
CA LYS A 228 0.65 -16.80 6.98
C LYS A 228 -0.83 -16.49 6.72
N GLU A 229 -1.72 -16.78 7.67
CA GLU A 229 -3.16 -16.47 7.52
C GLU A 229 -3.44 -14.98 7.37
N TRP A 230 -2.59 -14.10 7.93
CA TRP A 230 -2.73 -12.65 7.72
C TRP A 230 -2.44 -12.26 6.28
N ILE A 231 -1.40 -12.86 5.69
CA ILE A 231 -1.04 -12.63 4.27
C ILE A 231 -2.16 -13.15 3.36
N ARG A 232 -2.70 -14.33 3.66
CA ARG A 232 -3.85 -14.89 2.92
C ARG A 232 -5.06 -13.98 2.98
N LYS A 233 -5.36 -13.39 4.14
CA LYS A 233 -6.47 -12.44 4.26
C LYS A 233 -6.29 -11.18 3.41
N ILE A 234 -5.04 -10.73 3.19
CA ILE A 234 -4.75 -9.61 2.27
C ILE A 234 -5.15 -10.01 0.84
N GLY A 235 -4.66 -11.15 0.36
CA GLY A 235 -4.96 -11.63 -0.99
C GLY A 235 -6.45 -11.96 -1.22
N ALA A 236 -7.14 -12.42 -0.17
CA ALA A 236 -8.57 -12.73 -0.19
C ALA A 236 -9.50 -11.51 -0.34
N LEU A 237 -8.96 -10.28 -0.37
CA LEU A 237 -9.71 -9.07 -0.70
C LEU A 237 -9.89 -8.88 -2.22
N SER A 238 -9.38 -9.82 -3.03
CA SER A 238 -9.61 -9.93 -4.46
C SER A 238 -10.47 -11.16 -4.76
N ASP A 239 -11.16 -11.17 -5.91
CA ASP A 239 -11.97 -12.31 -6.35
C ASP A 239 -11.22 -13.65 -6.33
N VAL A 240 -9.94 -13.60 -6.74
CA VAL A 240 -9.00 -14.70 -6.60
C VAL A 240 -7.96 -14.32 -5.57
N ASN A 241 -7.75 -15.17 -4.57
CA ASN A 241 -6.65 -15.03 -3.63
C ASN A 241 -5.31 -15.34 -4.34
N TYR A 242 -4.79 -14.34 -5.03
CA TYR A 242 -3.60 -14.46 -5.87
C TYR A 242 -2.32 -14.76 -5.06
N LEU A 243 -2.34 -14.55 -3.74
CA LEU A 243 -1.24 -14.87 -2.83
C LEU A 243 -1.14 -16.37 -2.48
N ASP A 244 -2.18 -17.15 -2.78
CA ASP A 244 -2.22 -18.61 -2.61
C ASP A 244 -1.99 -19.39 -3.93
N LEU A 245 -1.61 -18.72 -5.02
CA LEU A 245 -1.46 -19.37 -6.32
C LEU A 245 -0.42 -20.50 -6.31
N PRO A 246 -0.73 -21.69 -6.85
CA PRO A 246 0.20 -22.83 -6.87
C PRO A 246 1.47 -22.54 -7.67
N GLY A 247 2.58 -23.16 -7.26
CA GLY A 247 3.85 -23.11 -8.00
C GLY A 247 4.64 -21.81 -7.88
N GLN A 248 4.10 -20.81 -7.17
CA GLN A 248 4.84 -19.61 -6.79
C GLN A 248 5.44 -19.77 -5.39
N PRO A 249 6.61 -19.15 -5.11
CA PRO A 249 7.10 -19.03 -3.73
C PRO A 249 6.01 -18.44 -2.82
N ASP A 250 6.03 -18.79 -1.54
CA ASP A 250 5.11 -18.18 -0.58
C ASP A 250 5.33 -16.66 -0.52
N ALA A 251 4.25 -15.86 -0.55
CA ALA A 251 4.36 -14.41 -0.51
C ALA A 251 5.12 -13.90 0.73
N LEU A 252 4.95 -14.59 1.87
CA LEU A 252 5.68 -14.28 3.10
C LEU A 252 7.17 -14.62 2.96
N ASP A 253 7.51 -15.71 2.26
CA ASP A 253 8.89 -16.11 2.05
C ASP A 253 9.60 -15.19 1.05
N THR A 254 8.93 -14.80 -0.05
CA THR A 254 9.42 -13.78 -0.99
C THR A 254 9.76 -12.48 -0.25
N ALA A 255 8.83 -11.99 0.56
CA ALA A 255 9.00 -10.74 1.29
C ALA A 255 10.10 -10.84 2.36
N ARG A 256 10.18 -11.96 3.09
CA ARG A 256 11.29 -12.21 4.04
C ARG A 256 12.66 -12.23 3.37
N ALA A 257 12.76 -12.90 2.22
CA ALA A 257 14.02 -12.97 1.47
C ALA A 257 14.45 -11.58 1.00
N ALA A 258 13.52 -10.76 0.52
CA ALA A 258 13.81 -9.40 0.09
C ALA A 258 14.29 -8.51 1.25
N LEU A 259 13.60 -8.54 2.40
CA LEU A 259 14.01 -7.79 3.60
C LEU A 259 15.39 -8.19 4.08
N LYS A 260 15.66 -9.51 4.14
CA LYS A 260 16.97 -10.02 4.54
C LYS A 260 18.07 -9.47 3.63
N LYS A 261 17.87 -9.53 2.31
CA LYS A 261 18.83 -9.03 1.31
C LYS A 261 19.07 -7.53 1.43
N THR A 262 18.03 -6.74 1.70
CA THR A 262 18.15 -5.28 1.91
C THR A 262 19.03 -4.96 3.11
N ARG A 263 18.87 -5.69 4.23
CA ARG A 263 19.66 -5.49 5.45
C ARG A 263 21.12 -5.90 5.28
N GLU A 264 21.39 -7.01 4.60
CA GLU A 264 22.75 -7.45 4.26
C GLU A 264 23.49 -6.40 3.43
N ASN A 265 22.78 -5.78 2.49
CA ASN A 265 23.32 -4.69 1.67
C ASN A 265 23.61 -3.43 2.50
N GLN A 266 22.71 -3.04 3.41
CA GLN A 266 22.94 -1.89 4.29
C GLN A 266 24.14 -2.10 5.22
N ALA A 267 24.26 -3.28 5.85
CA ALA A 267 25.39 -3.61 6.71
C ALA A 267 26.74 -3.57 5.95
N SER A 268 26.74 -3.95 4.67
CA SER A 268 27.91 -3.89 3.81
C SER A 268 28.34 -2.45 3.49
N ILE A 269 27.37 -1.55 3.27
CA ILE A 269 27.60 -0.11 3.06
C ILE A 269 28.22 0.51 4.33
N ASP A 270 27.59 0.30 5.49
CA ASP A 270 28.05 0.87 6.76
C ASP A 270 29.48 0.41 7.12
N THR A 271 29.80 -0.85 6.83
CA THR A 271 31.15 -1.40 7.04
C THR A 271 32.18 -0.75 6.12
N THR A 272 31.80 -0.47 4.87
CA THR A 272 32.67 0.17 3.89
C THR A 272 32.91 1.65 4.23
N GLU A 273 31.88 2.36 4.68
CA GLU A 273 32.01 3.75 5.13
C GLU A 273 32.87 3.88 6.39
N LYS A 274 32.68 3.00 7.38
CA LYS A 274 33.54 2.95 8.58
C LYS A 274 35.02 2.69 8.26
N LYS A 275 35.31 1.85 7.27
CA LYS A 275 36.69 1.62 6.79
C LYS A 275 37.29 2.85 6.10
N LYS A 276 36.48 3.63 5.36
CA LYS A 276 36.93 4.88 4.72
C LYS A 276 37.16 6.00 5.73
N THR A 277 36.34 6.12 6.77
CA THR A 277 36.50 7.16 7.81
C THR A 277 37.55 6.81 8.86
N GLY A 278 37.94 5.53 8.98
CA GLY A 278 39.01 5.07 9.89
C GLY A 278 40.43 5.17 9.33
N SER A 279 40.60 5.61 8.08
CA SER A 279 41.89 5.78 7.41
C SER A 279 42.33 7.24 7.42
N SER A 280 42.82 7.71 8.56
CA SER A 280 43.77 8.83 8.60
C SER A 280 44.88 8.44 9.58
N PRO A 281 46.05 7.98 9.10
CA PRO A 281 47.24 7.99 9.92
C PRO A 281 47.65 9.45 10.08
N LYS A 282 47.66 9.95 11.32
CA LYS A 282 48.37 11.19 11.65
C LYS A 282 49.87 10.94 11.41
N PRO A 283 50.57 11.74 10.59
CA PRO A 283 51.96 12.04 10.86
C PRO A 283 52.08 12.89 12.14
#